data_AF-A0A350QHG7-F1
#
_entry.id   AF-A0A350QHG7-F1
#
_cell.length_a   1.000
_cell.length_b   1.000
_cell.length_c   1.000
_cell.angle_alpha   90.00
_cell.angle_beta   90.00
_cell.angle_gamma   90.00
#
_symmetry.space_group_name_H-M   'P 1'
#
loop_
_entity.id
_entity.type
_entity.pdbx_description
1 polymer ?
#
loop_
_entity_poly.entity_id
_entity_poly.type
_entity_poly.pdbx_seq_one_letter_code
_entity_poly.pdbx_strand_id
1 'polypeptide(L)'
;MKLILKQYLASLKERKELDAVLPDLLSSMGLNVFISPTRGVKEYGVDVAAVGQINEQEEKVYLFSIKSGNLNRETWNGNADQALRPSLDEIQDSFIHSRLPPEHRGKKIVICLCFGGDVSSGIRQEVSGYEQRNTRDNIAFEEWNGDKLSELIQQYLLKEELLPSSSQALLRKSLALLEEPESSSMHFSILIDEVLSNVTDADSVASSITRLNVCLWVLFSWCRDAENLEAAYLSSERALLLAWDKVKDYYSGKNKPSKSFDSLFDTYQQITDHYVDRSLIPYVGLKYALSHAVHSPCSINVNSKLFDVLGRLSVKGHWLLHLLSKNYSENPPIDAESEEQEQLRLRLRKVTESINLLIVNNPILLSPYQDSQAIDVALAITLLSSNSELDEFVKSWLSEMINMCIFAFKSNGMYPIVYNSYEQLLEHRNKDKADGIYKNKVTEASILYPLLAVFCALYKLDSESQLLEQFAKENLTHSTLQYWYPNQYSELSMYSDADTHGSATTDFPMNGKSALEYVKRECGSTDPFRGMSAVIKGKAPLILTACRRYRYPVPFHYLEDLMTASDSSQSTQ
;
A
#
# COMPACT_ATOMS: atom_id res chain seq x y z
N MET A 1 -12.09 -16.43 -19.27
CA MET A 1 -11.32 -15.25 -18.84
C MET A 1 -11.87 -13.96 -19.44
N LYS A 2 -12.10 -13.91 -20.76
CA LYS A 2 -12.76 -12.77 -21.45
C LYS A 2 -13.94 -12.15 -20.71
N LEU A 3 -14.90 -12.96 -20.24
CA LEU A 3 -16.08 -12.47 -19.53
C LEU A 3 -15.73 -11.72 -18.23
N ILE A 4 -14.77 -12.24 -17.45
CA ILE A 4 -14.29 -11.61 -16.21
C ILE A 4 -13.61 -10.28 -16.52
N LEU A 5 -12.79 -10.23 -17.57
CA LEU A 5 -12.12 -9.00 -18.02
C LEU A 5 -13.11 -7.97 -18.54
N LYS A 6 -14.11 -8.39 -19.32
CA LYS A 6 -15.19 -7.52 -19.79
C LYS A 6 -15.98 -6.94 -18.61
N GLN A 7 -16.32 -7.78 -17.63
CA GLN A 7 -17.00 -7.33 -16.42
C GLN A 7 -16.15 -6.36 -15.60
N TYR A 8 -14.85 -6.66 -15.45
CA TYR A 8 -13.87 -5.76 -14.85
C TYR A 8 -13.86 -4.39 -15.57
N LEU A 9 -13.69 -4.37 -16.88
CA LEU A 9 -13.65 -3.13 -17.68
C LEU A 9 -14.96 -2.34 -17.58
N ALA A 10 -16.11 -3.03 -17.57
CA ALA A 10 -17.41 -2.40 -17.40
C ALA A 10 -17.62 -1.85 -15.97
N SER A 11 -17.00 -2.45 -14.97
CA SER A 11 -17.07 -2.02 -13.56
C SER A 11 -16.17 -0.83 -13.21
N LEU A 12 -15.30 -0.39 -14.12
CA LEU A 12 -14.42 0.75 -13.90
C LEU A 12 -15.24 2.02 -13.73
N LYS A 13 -15.18 2.60 -12.53
CA LYS A 13 -15.92 3.83 -12.19
C LYS A 13 -15.06 5.06 -12.44
N GLU A 14 -13.75 4.94 -12.24
CA GLU A 14 -12.82 6.05 -12.41
C GLU A 14 -12.01 5.91 -13.70
N ARG A 15 -11.83 7.05 -14.40
CA ARG A 15 -10.96 7.15 -15.59
C ARG A 15 -9.54 6.65 -15.29
N LYS A 16 -9.04 6.92 -14.08
CA LYS A 16 -7.69 6.58 -13.60
C LYS A 16 -7.37 5.09 -13.68
N GLU A 17 -8.38 4.22 -13.58
CA GLU A 17 -8.18 2.77 -13.61
C GLU A 17 -7.81 2.28 -15.03
N LEU A 18 -8.45 2.86 -16.05
CA LEU A 18 -8.16 2.54 -17.45
C LEU A 18 -6.90 3.27 -17.94
N ASP A 19 -6.66 4.48 -17.44
CA ASP A 19 -5.42 5.25 -17.61
C ASP A 19 -4.18 4.50 -17.10
N ALA A 20 -4.32 3.65 -16.07
CA ALA A 20 -3.22 2.84 -15.53
C ALA A 20 -2.92 1.60 -16.38
N VAL A 21 -3.94 0.95 -16.95
CA VAL A 21 -3.78 -0.31 -17.70
C VAL A 21 -3.45 -0.09 -19.18
N LEU A 22 -3.98 0.99 -19.78
CA LEU A 22 -3.88 1.21 -21.22
C LEU A 22 -2.43 1.43 -21.71
N PRO A 23 -1.59 2.28 -21.08
CA PRO A 23 -0.20 2.48 -21.51
C PRO A 23 0.60 1.17 -21.53
N ASP A 24 0.38 0.34 -20.52
CA ASP A 24 1.03 -0.97 -20.38
C ASP A 24 0.56 -1.94 -21.47
N LEU A 25 -0.75 -2.00 -21.73
CA LEU A 25 -1.31 -2.77 -22.84
C LEU A 25 -0.72 -2.36 -24.18
N LEU A 26 -0.69 -1.06 -24.49
CA LEU A 26 -0.15 -0.52 -25.73
C LEU A 26 1.34 -0.88 -25.89
N SER A 27 2.10 -0.77 -24.81
CA SER A 27 3.51 -1.16 -24.79
C SER A 27 3.70 -2.66 -25.06
N SER A 28 2.86 -3.52 -24.47
CA SER A 28 2.86 -4.97 -24.73
C SER A 28 2.41 -5.33 -26.15
N MET A 29 1.64 -4.46 -26.81
CA MET A 29 1.30 -4.58 -28.24
C MET A 29 2.45 -4.16 -29.16
N GLY A 30 3.56 -3.66 -28.63
CA GLY A 30 4.71 -3.17 -29.40
C GLY A 30 4.63 -1.70 -29.80
N LEU A 31 3.71 -0.93 -29.19
CA LEU A 31 3.59 0.51 -29.43
C LEU A 31 4.51 1.29 -28.50
N ASN A 32 5.05 2.41 -28.96
CA ASN A 32 5.81 3.34 -28.14
C ASN A 32 4.88 4.43 -27.59
N VAL A 33 4.61 4.39 -26.27
CA VAL A 33 3.80 5.39 -25.57
C VAL A 33 4.66 6.62 -25.29
N PHE A 34 4.32 7.75 -25.91
CA PHE A 34 5.06 9.01 -25.78
C PHE A 34 4.29 10.08 -24.99
N ILE A 35 3.00 9.88 -24.72
CA ILE A 35 2.22 10.66 -23.75
C ILE A 35 1.46 9.70 -22.85
N SER A 36 1.59 9.94 -21.55
CA SER A 36 0.86 9.26 -20.49
C SER A 36 0.23 10.31 -19.56
N PRO A 37 -0.84 9.96 -18.83
CA PRO A 37 -1.55 10.88 -17.95
C PRO A 37 -0.56 11.49 -16.93
N THR A 38 -0.47 12.81 -16.88
CA THR A 38 0.45 13.52 -15.95
C THR A 38 -0.31 14.65 -15.27
N ARG A 39 -0.31 14.69 -13.93
CA ARG A 39 -1.05 15.71 -13.17
C ARG A 39 -0.57 17.13 -13.51
N GLY A 40 -1.50 18.06 -13.72
CA GLY A 40 -1.23 19.50 -13.79
C GLY A 40 -0.94 20.08 -15.18
N VAL A 41 -0.97 19.29 -16.25
CA VAL A 41 -0.79 19.77 -17.63
C VAL A 41 -2.10 19.68 -18.39
N LYS A 42 -2.48 20.72 -19.15
CA LYS A 42 -3.66 20.66 -20.02
C LYS A 42 -3.47 19.58 -21.11
N GLU A 43 -4.33 18.57 -21.10
CA GLU A 43 -4.22 17.36 -21.92
C GLU A 43 -4.83 17.51 -23.34
N TYR A 44 -5.54 18.62 -23.60
CA TYR A 44 -6.16 18.94 -24.91
C TYR A 44 -6.95 17.76 -25.52
N GLY A 45 -7.65 17.02 -24.66
CA GLY A 45 -8.46 15.86 -25.01
C GLY A 45 -7.70 14.53 -25.21
N VAL A 46 -6.35 14.53 -25.26
CA VAL A 46 -5.54 13.31 -25.39
C VAL A 46 -5.05 12.85 -24.02
N ASP A 47 -5.53 11.69 -23.59
CA ASP A 47 -5.19 11.11 -22.30
C ASP A 47 -3.96 10.20 -22.40
N VAL A 48 -3.86 9.43 -23.50
CA VAL A 48 -2.70 8.60 -23.84
C VAL A 48 -2.38 8.76 -25.33
N ALA A 49 -1.09 8.86 -25.67
CA ALA A 49 -0.65 8.86 -27.07
C ALA A 49 0.44 7.82 -27.30
N ALA A 50 0.27 7.03 -28.35
CA ALA A 50 1.22 5.99 -28.72
C ALA A 50 1.46 5.98 -30.24
N VAL A 51 2.62 5.50 -30.65
CA VAL A 51 2.99 5.35 -32.06
C VAL A 51 3.51 3.94 -32.31
N GLY A 52 3.13 3.34 -33.43
CA GLY A 52 3.65 2.05 -33.84
C GLY A 52 2.75 1.34 -34.84
N GLN A 53 3.00 0.04 -34.99
CA GLN A 53 2.28 -0.82 -35.93
C GLN A 53 1.41 -1.81 -35.16
N ILE A 54 0.13 -1.88 -35.52
CA ILE A 54 -0.77 -2.92 -35.04
C ILE A 54 -1.05 -3.85 -36.22
N ASN A 55 -0.83 -5.16 -36.04
CA ASN A 55 -1.08 -6.21 -37.05
C ASN A 55 -0.36 -5.99 -38.39
N GLU A 56 0.93 -5.63 -38.36
CA GLU A 56 1.80 -5.46 -39.55
C GLU A 56 1.31 -4.41 -40.57
N GLN A 57 0.46 -3.48 -40.14
CA GLN A 57 0.05 -2.34 -40.94
C GLN A 57 1.10 -1.22 -40.93
N GLU A 58 0.90 -0.19 -41.75
CA GLU A 58 1.69 1.05 -41.70
C GLU A 58 1.76 1.62 -40.27
N GLU A 59 2.85 2.32 -39.96
CA GLU A 59 3.03 2.94 -38.65
C GLU A 59 2.06 4.12 -38.47
N LYS A 60 1.26 4.09 -37.41
CA LYS A 60 0.21 5.08 -37.11
C LYS A 60 0.42 5.70 -35.74
N VAL A 61 -0.11 6.90 -35.57
CA VAL A 61 -0.25 7.56 -34.28
C VAL A 61 -1.64 7.27 -33.73
N TYR A 62 -1.72 6.76 -32.52
CA TYR A 62 -2.96 6.50 -31.80
C TYR A 62 -3.11 7.53 -30.68
N LEU A 63 -4.19 8.31 -30.71
CA LEU A 63 -4.52 9.32 -29.72
C LEU A 63 -5.78 8.87 -28.97
N PHE A 64 -5.62 8.48 -27.71
CA PHE A 64 -6.70 7.94 -26.90
C PHE A 64 -7.35 9.04 -26.06
N SER A 65 -8.67 9.10 -26.12
CA SER A 65 -9.50 9.83 -25.17
C SER A 65 -10.32 8.81 -24.37
N ILE A 66 -10.13 8.80 -23.05
CA ILE A 66 -10.51 7.74 -22.13
C ILE A 66 -11.71 8.19 -21.29
N LYS A 67 -12.73 7.32 -21.19
CA LYS A 67 -13.91 7.51 -20.33
C LYS A 67 -14.26 6.24 -19.58
N SER A 68 -14.81 6.39 -18.38
CA SER A 68 -15.29 5.27 -17.58
C SER A 68 -16.71 4.84 -17.97
N GLY A 69 -16.98 3.54 -17.83
CA GLY A 69 -18.32 2.96 -18.04
C GLY A 69 -18.87 3.07 -19.47
N ASN A 70 -20.20 3.14 -19.58
CA ASN A 70 -20.93 3.20 -20.85
C ASN A 70 -20.98 4.62 -21.40
N LEU A 71 -20.89 4.76 -22.73
CA LEU A 71 -21.08 6.03 -23.41
C LEU A 71 -22.60 6.29 -23.56
N ASN A 72 -23.10 7.34 -22.92
CA ASN A 72 -24.49 7.77 -22.92
C ASN A 72 -24.60 9.24 -23.35
N ARG A 73 -25.83 9.77 -23.43
CA ARG A 73 -26.05 11.13 -23.93
C ARG A 73 -25.33 12.21 -23.12
N GLU A 74 -25.23 12.02 -21.81
CA GLU A 74 -24.54 12.93 -20.91
C GLU A 74 -23.01 12.83 -21.07
N THR A 75 -22.48 11.61 -21.14
CA THR A 75 -21.03 11.37 -21.31
C THR A 75 -20.54 11.59 -22.74
N TRP A 76 -21.44 11.65 -23.73
CA TRP A 76 -21.11 11.99 -25.11
C TRP A 76 -21.01 13.51 -25.33
N ASN A 77 -22.07 14.25 -24.98
CA ASN A 77 -22.21 15.67 -25.34
C ASN A 77 -22.94 16.51 -24.27
N GLY A 78 -22.91 16.07 -23.00
CA GLY A 78 -23.52 16.79 -21.89
C GLY A 78 -22.67 17.96 -21.37
N ASN A 79 -23.20 18.69 -20.39
CA ASN A 79 -22.54 19.84 -19.74
C ASN A 79 -21.50 19.45 -18.69
N ALA A 80 -21.21 18.16 -18.51
CA ALA A 80 -20.17 17.72 -17.59
C ALA A 80 -18.80 18.01 -18.20
N ASP A 81 -17.85 18.47 -17.40
CA ASP A 81 -16.41 18.60 -17.74
C ASP A 81 -15.77 17.27 -18.21
N GLN A 82 -16.56 16.18 -18.26
CA GLN A 82 -16.16 14.85 -18.68
C GLN A 82 -16.89 14.32 -19.93
N ALA A 83 -17.59 15.15 -20.71
CA ALA A 83 -18.11 14.70 -22.01
C ALA A 83 -16.95 14.31 -22.97
N LEU A 84 -17.18 13.31 -23.83
CA LEU A 84 -16.17 12.80 -24.76
C LEU A 84 -16.02 13.67 -26.00
N ARG A 85 -17.14 14.14 -26.58
CA ARG A 85 -17.11 14.91 -27.82
C ARG A 85 -16.25 16.19 -27.73
N PRO A 86 -16.34 17.02 -26.67
CA PRO A 86 -15.47 18.18 -26.56
C PRO A 86 -13.98 17.81 -26.52
N SER A 87 -13.62 16.71 -25.88
CA SER A 87 -12.24 16.20 -25.90
C SER A 87 -11.81 15.84 -27.33
N LEU A 88 -12.66 15.15 -28.10
CA LEU A 88 -12.37 14.83 -29.50
C LEU A 88 -12.26 16.07 -30.39
N ASP A 89 -13.03 17.12 -30.11
CA ASP A 89 -12.92 18.41 -30.80
C ASP A 89 -11.57 19.08 -30.46
N GLU A 90 -11.16 19.10 -29.19
CA GLU A 90 -9.84 19.64 -28.76
C GLU A 90 -8.65 18.90 -29.40
N ILE A 91 -8.75 17.58 -29.58
CA ILE A 91 -7.70 16.79 -30.24
C ILE A 91 -7.47 17.30 -31.67
N GLN A 92 -8.57 17.50 -32.40
CA GLN A 92 -8.53 17.93 -33.79
C GLN A 92 -8.10 19.39 -33.93
N ASP A 93 -8.68 20.28 -33.12
CA ASP A 93 -8.49 21.72 -33.27
C ASP A 93 -7.14 22.19 -32.72
N SER A 94 -6.62 21.54 -31.67
CA SER A 94 -5.44 21.99 -30.94
C SER A 94 -4.33 20.96 -30.93
N PHE A 95 -4.60 19.73 -30.48
CA PHE A 95 -3.53 18.78 -30.17
C PHE A 95 -2.72 18.39 -31.42
N ILE A 96 -3.38 17.97 -32.49
CA ILE A 96 -2.73 17.49 -33.72
C ILE A 96 -1.82 18.57 -34.32
N HIS A 97 -2.25 19.83 -34.28
CA HIS A 97 -1.51 20.95 -34.86
C HIS A 97 -0.37 21.45 -33.97
N SER A 98 -0.58 21.49 -32.66
CA SER A 98 0.30 22.22 -31.74
C SER A 98 1.19 21.34 -30.87
N ARG A 99 0.76 20.11 -30.55
CA ARG A 99 1.40 19.23 -29.55
C ARG A 99 2.01 17.95 -30.12
N LEU A 100 1.59 17.53 -31.32
CA LEU A 100 2.14 16.33 -31.94
C LEU A 100 3.65 16.50 -32.23
N PRO A 101 4.51 15.57 -31.77
CA PRO A 101 5.95 15.63 -32.03
C PRO A 101 6.25 15.76 -33.53
N PRO A 102 7.24 16.59 -33.94
CA PRO A 102 7.56 16.82 -35.35
C PRO A 102 7.81 15.53 -36.14
N GLU A 103 8.44 14.55 -35.50
CA GLU A 103 8.73 13.20 -36.02
C GLU A 103 7.50 12.35 -36.35
N HIS A 104 6.30 12.75 -35.93
CA HIS A 104 5.06 12.00 -36.14
C HIS A 104 4.04 12.71 -37.04
N ARG A 105 4.30 13.97 -37.45
CA ARG A 105 3.36 14.79 -38.23
C ARG A 105 2.98 14.21 -39.60
N GLY A 106 3.83 13.38 -40.19
CA GLY A 106 3.59 12.72 -41.48
C GLY A 106 2.88 11.38 -41.40
N LYS A 107 2.62 10.86 -40.19
CA LYS A 107 1.98 9.56 -39.98
C LYS A 107 0.46 9.71 -39.97
N LYS A 108 -0.27 8.66 -40.35
CA LYS A 108 -1.74 8.66 -40.21
C LYS A 108 -2.10 8.63 -38.73
N ILE A 109 -3.16 9.36 -38.39
CA ILE A 109 -3.63 9.53 -37.01
C ILE A 109 -4.93 8.74 -36.84
N VAL A 110 -5.01 7.98 -35.76
CA VAL A 110 -6.22 7.30 -35.32
C VAL A 110 -6.61 7.88 -33.97
N ILE A 111 -7.78 8.52 -33.92
CA ILE A 111 -8.36 9.02 -32.67
C ILE A 111 -9.20 7.90 -32.08
N CYS A 112 -8.77 7.40 -30.93
CA CYS A 112 -9.38 6.24 -30.28
C CYS A 112 -10.32 6.69 -29.16
N LEU A 113 -11.60 6.36 -29.30
CA LEU A 113 -12.61 6.52 -28.24
C LEU A 113 -12.48 5.31 -27.31
N CYS A 114 -11.88 5.49 -26.14
CA CYS A 114 -11.55 4.40 -25.24
C CYS A 114 -12.47 4.41 -24.02
N PHE A 115 -13.26 3.35 -23.85
CA PHE A 115 -14.18 3.25 -22.71
C PHE A 115 -14.44 1.81 -22.30
N GLY A 116 -14.60 1.59 -20.99
CA GLY A 116 -14.72 0.25 -20.42
C GLY A 116 -16.07 -0.45 -20.70
N GLY A 117 -17.12 0.32 -20.98
CA GLY A 117 -18.45 -0.19 -21.30
C GLY A 117 -18.77 -0.23 -22.79
N ASP A 118 -20.04 -0.08 -23.13
CA ASP A 118 -20.56 -0.03 -24.50
C ASP A 118 -21.20 1.33 -24.83
N VAL A 119 -21.33 1.62 -26.12
CA VAL A 119 -22.10 2.78 -26.59
C VAL A 119 -23.59 2.48 -26.45
N SER A 120 -24.30 3.28 -25.66
CA SER A 120 -25.75 3.12 -25.49
C SER A 120 -26.47 3.30 -26.83
N SER A 121 -27.47 2.46 -27.07
CA SER A 121 -28.24 2.44 -28.33
C SER A 121 -28.83 3.79 -28.70
N GLY A 122 -29.19 4.60 -27.70
CA GLY A 122 -29.77 5.94 -27.88
C GLY A 122 -28.84 6.98 -28.50
N ILE A 123 -27.51 6.79 -28.45
CA ILE A 123 -26.53 7.73 -29.03
C ILE A 123 -25.70 7.14 -30.16
N ARG A 124 -25.88 5.85 -30.48
CA ARG A 124 -25.04 5.14 -31.46
C ARG A 124 -24.97 5.86 -32.81
N GLN A 125 -26.11 6.37 -33.29
CA GLN A 125 -26.17 7.14 -34.54
C GLN A 125 -25.43 8.47 -34.44
N GLU A 126 -25.45 9.14 -33.29
CA GLU A 126 -24.76 10.40 -33.07
C GLU A 126 -23.24 10.22 -33.08
N VAL A 127 -22.75 9.16 -32.42
CA VAL A 127 -21.33 8.78 -32.37
C VAL A 127 -20.83 8.40 -33.76
N SER A 128 -21.47 7.42 -34.41
CA SER A 128 -21.06 7.01 -35.76
C SER A 128 -21.16 8.14 -36.78
N GLY A 129 -22.18 8.99 -36.66
CA GLY A 129 -22.31 10.19 -37.51
C GLY A 129 -21.22 11.23 -37.24
N TYR A 130 -20.69 11.33 -36.03
CA TYR A 130 -19.54 12.18 -35.72
C TYR A 130 -18.24 11.61 -36.28
N GLU A 131 -17.97 10.33 -36.08
CA GLU A 131 -16.77 9.65 -36.61
C GLU A 131 -16.70 9.77 -38.14
N GLN A 132 -17.81 9.49 -38.84
CA GLN A 132 -17.87 9.59 -40.30
C GLN A 132 -17.64 11.02 -40.82
N ARG A 133 -18.21 12.03 -40.15
CA ARG A 133 -18.06 13.43 -40.56
C ARG A 133 -16.65 13.97 -40.37
N ASN A 134 -15.95 13.48 -39.35
CA ASN A 134 -14.62 13.98 -38.99
C ASN A 134 -13.48 13.11 -39.52
N THR A 135 -13.77 11.94 -40.07
CA THR A 135 -12.77 11.10 -40.76
C THR A 135 -12.28 11.81 -42.03
N ARG A 136 -10.96 11.89 -42.20
CA ARG A 136 -10.25 12.51 -43.34
C ARG A 136 -9.15 11.58 -43.82
N ASP A 137 -8.50 11.89 -44.95
CA ASP A 137 -7.45 11.04 -45.54
C ASP A 137 -6.30 10.69 -44.56
N ASN A 138 -6.02 11.57 -43.59
CA ASN A 138 -4.98 11.41 -42.58
C ASN A 138 -5.48 11.17 -41.15
N ILE A 139 -6.80 11.23 -40.89
CA ILE A 139 -7.40 11.08 -39.56
C ILE A 139 -8.53 10.04 -39.64
N ALA A 140 -8.40 8.97 -38.87
CA ALA A 140 -9.45 7.97 -38.68
C ALA A 140 -9.92 7.94 -37.23
N PHE A 141 -11.10 7.38 -36.99
CA PHE A 141 -11.63 7.13 -35.66
C PHE A 141 -11.76 5.64 -35.41
N GLU A 142 -11.55 5.22 -34.16
CA GLU A 142 -11.70 3.83 -33.77
C GLU A 142 -12.27 3.70 -32.36
N GLU A 143 -13.30 2.88 -32.21
CA GLU A 143 -13.88 2.56 -30.90
C GLU A 143 -13.05 1.46 -30.22
N TRP A 144 -12.60 1.75 -28.99
CA TRP A 144 -11.96 0.81 -28.07
C TRP A 144 -12.88 0.62 -26.86
N ASN A 145 -13.94 -0.16 -27.08
CA ASN A 145 -14.92 -0.51 -26.05
C ASN A 145 -14.44 -1.67 -25.16
N GLY A 146 -15.22 -1.99 -24.12
CA GLY A 146 -14.91 -3.06 -23.18
C GLY A 146 -14.68 -4.43 -23.83
N ASP A 147 -15.42 -4.75 -24.91
CA ASP A 147 -15.21 -5.99 -25.65
C ASP A 147 -13.82 -6.04 -26.29
N LYS A 148 -13.47 -5.01 -27.06
CA LYS A 148 -12.16 -4.95 -27.74
C LYS A 148 -11.01 -4.91 -26.74
N LEU A 149 -11.12 -4.08 -25.69
CA LEU A 149 -10.13 -4.01 -24.63
C LEU A 149 -9.95 -5.37 -23.92
N SER A 150 -11.04 -6.10 -23.66
CA SER A 150 -10.96 -7.43 -23.05
C SER A 150 -10.22 -8.44 -23.95
N GLU A 151 -10.42 -8.36 -25.27
CA GLU A 151 -9.71 -9.19 -26.25
C GLU A 151 -8.23 -8.85 -26.28
N LEU A 152 -7.88 -7.55 -26.32
CA LEU A 152 -6.50 -7.10 -26.35
C LEU A 152 -5.75 -7.46 -25.05
N ILE A 153 -6.36 -7.24 -23.88
CA ILE A 153 -5.77 -7.66 -22.60
C ILE A 153 -5.55 -9.18 -22.58
N GLN A 154 -6.54 -9.96 -23.04
CA GLN A 154 -6.39 -11.40 -23.11
C GLN A 154 -5.29 -11.83 -24.10
N GLN A 155 -5.15 -11.16 -25.23
CA GLN A 155 -4.20 -11.52 -26.28
C GLN A 155 -2.76 -11.12 -25.95
N TYR A 156 -2.55 -9.94 -25.35
CA TYR A 156 -1.23 -9.35 -25.18
C TYR A 156 -0.71 -9.40 -23.74
N LEU A 157 -1.59 -9.42 -22.74
CA LEU A 157 -1.19 -9.46 -21.33
C LEU A 157 -1.43 -10.83 -20.70
N LEU A 158 -2.52 -11.52 -21.07
CA LEU A 158 -2.95 -12.77 -20.44
C LEU A 158 -3.00 -13.95 -21.41
N LYS A 159 -2.17 -13.93 -22.46
CA LYS A 159 -2.01 -15.06 -23.39
C LYS A 159 -1.58 -16.30 -22.61
N GLU A 160 -1.96 -17.50 -23.03
CA GLU A 160 -1.65 -18.74 -22.29
C GLU A 160 -0.14 -18.95 -22.07
N GLU A 161 0.71 -18.46 -22.98
CA GLU A 161 2.17 -18.44 -22.85
C GLU A 161 2.67 -17.50 -21.73
N LEU A 162 1.90 -16.46 -21.39
CA LEU A 162 2.25 -15.42 -20.42
C LEU A 162 1.53 -15.58 -19.08
N LEU A 163 0.31 -16.13 -19.09
CA LEU A 163 -0.47 -16.51 -17.93
C LEU A 163 -1.14 -17.88 -18.18
N PRO A 164 -0.49 -18.97 -17.76
CA PRO A 164 -0.98 -20.33 -17.96
C PRO A 164 -2.41 -20.55 -17.46
N SER A 165 -3.07 -21.57 -17.99
CA SER A 165 -4.41 -21.96 -17.57
C SER A 165 -4.52 -22.24 -16.06
N SER A 166 -3.45 -22.68 -15.40
CA SER A 166 -3.37 -22.84 -13.94
C SER A 166 -3.46 -21.50 -13.20
N SER A 167 -2.67 -20.51 -13.59
CA SER A 167 -2.64 -19.17 -13.00
C SER A 167 -3.98 -18.44 -13.22
N GLN A 168 -4.58 -18.61 -14.40
CA GLN A 168 -5.94 -18.12 -14.66
C GLN A 168 -6.99 -18.77 -13.75
N ALA A 169 -6.82 -20.05 -13.41
CA ALA A 169 -7.71 -20.73 -12.47
C ALA A 169 -7.51 -20.23 -11.03
N LEU A 170 -6.27 -19.92 -10.61
CA LEU A 170 -5.99 -19.30 -9.32
C LEU A 170 -6.65 -17.92 -9.18
N LEU A 171 -6.56 -17.09 -10.22
CA LEU A 171 -7.27 -15.80 -10.24
C LEU A 171 -8.79 -16.01 -10.08
N ARG A 172 -9.40 -16.94 -10.83
CA ARG A 172 -10.83 -17.26 -10.70
C ARG A 172 -11.21 -17.73 -9.29
N LYS A 173 -10.37 -18.58 -8.68
CA LYS A 173 -10.60 -19.05 -7.30
C LYS A 173 -10.53 -17.91 -6.29
N SER A 174 -9.56 -17.01 -6.44
CA SER A 174 -9.45 -15.80 -5.61
C SER A 174 -10.71 -14.93 -5.73
N LEU A 175 -11.22 -14.72 -6.95
CA LEU A 175 -12.47 -13.97 -7.19
C LEU A 175 -13.73 -14.69 -6.69
N ALA A 176 -13.75 -16.02 -6.69
CA ALA A 176 -14.90 -16.80 -6.22
C ALA A 176 -15.02 -16.82 -4.68
N LEU A 177 -13.90 -16.59 -3.98
CA LEU A 177 -13.81 -16.71 -2.51
C LEU A 177 -13.67 -15.36 -1.81
N LEU A 178 -14.19 -14.27 -2.39
CA LEU A 178 -14.08 -12.92 -1.80
C LEU A 178 -14.72 -12.79 -0.42
N GLU A 179 -15.73 -13.61 -0.12
CA GLU A 179 -16.36 -13.70 1.20
C GLU A 179 -15.46 -14.37 2.25
N GLU A 180 -14.41 -15.07 1.83
CA GLU A 180 -13.36 -15.64 2.67
C GLU A 180 -12.01 -15.01 2.32
N PRO A 181 -11.69 -13.82 2.84
CA PRO A 181 -10.54 -13.04 2.39
C PRO A 181 -9.18 -13.76 2.51
N GLU A 182 -9.01 -14.59 3.53
CA GLU A 182 -7.80 -15.39 3.74
C GLU A 182 -7.63 -16.44 2.64
N SER A 183 -8.69 -17.22 2.34
CA SER A 183 -8.73 -18.20 1.25
C SER A 183 -8.51 -17.54 -0.12
N SER A 184 -9.16 -16.39 -0.35
CA SER A 184 -8.98 -15.62 -1.59
C SER A 184 -7.54 -15.13 -1.75
N SER A 185 -6.96 -14.54 -0.69
CA SER A 185 -5.59 -14.04 -0.69
C SER A 185 -4.57 -15.17 -0.80
N MET A 186 -4.84 -16.35 -0.26
CA MET A 186 -3.99 -17.53 -0.42
C MET A 186 -3.88 -17.95 -1.89
N HIS A 187 -5.01 -18.07 -2.60
CA HIS A 187 -4.98 -18.40 -4.03
C HIS A 187 -4.30 -17.32 -4.87
N PHE A 188 -4.52 -16.04 -4.53
CA PHE A 188 -3.83 -14.95 -5.19
C PHE A 188 -2.32 -14.93 -4.87
N SER A 189 -1.92 -15.34 -3.68
CA SER A 189 -0.50 -15.47 -3.29
C SER A 189 0.22 -16.49 -4.15
N ILE A 190 -0.40 -17.65 -4.40
CA ILE A 190 0.15 -18.66 -5.32
C ILE A 190 0.23 -18.10 -6.75
N LEU A 191 -0.77 -17.33 -7.18
CA LEU A 191 -0.74 -16.65 -8.47
C LEU A 191 0.44 -15.66 -8.57
N ILE A 192 0.71 -14.87 -7.53
CA ILE A 192 1.85 -13.95 -7.48
C ILE A 192 3.15 -14.74 -7.69
N ASP A 193 3.32 -15.84 -6.95
CA ASP A 193 4.52 -16.67 -7.03
C ASP A 193 4.69 -17.29 -8.42
N GLU A 194 3.61 -17.78 -9.05
CA GLU A 194 3.63 -18.31 -10.42
C GLU A 194 3.99 -17.24 -11.45
N VAL A 195 3.39 -16.05 -11.37
CA VAL A 195 3.61 -14.96 -12.33
C VAL A 195 5.03 -14.38 -12.22
N LEU A 196 5.58 -14.32 -11.01
CA LEU A 196 6.94 -13.84 -10.73
C LEU A 196 7.99 -14.97 -10.77
N SER A 197 7.60 -16.19 -11.12
CA SER A 197 8.54 -17.30 -11.30
C SER A 197 9.35 -17.14 -12.60
N ASN A 198 10.59 -17.63 -12.60
CA ASN A 198 11.42 -17.76 -13.81
C ASN A 198 11.73 -16.46 -14.59
N VAL A 199 11.63 -15.28 -13.95
CA VAL A 199 12.12 -14.02 -14.52
C VAL A 199 13.63 -13.94 -14.42
N THR A 200 14.30 -13.76 -15.56
CA THR A 200 15.76 -13.82 -15.70
C THR A 200 16.41 -12.50 -16.09
N ASP A 201 15.61 -11.53 -16.55
CA ASP A 201 16.09 -10.28 -17.15
C ASP A 201 15.12 -9.12 -16.87
N ALA A 202 15.58 -7.89 -17.12
CA ALA A 202 14.82 -6.69 -16.83
C ALA A 202 13.47 -6.63 -17.58
N ASP A 203 13.43 -7.06 -18.84
CA ASP A 203 12.19 -6.99 -19.64
C ASP A 203 11.17 -8.03 -19.20
N SER A 204 11.62 -9.24 -18.84
CA SER A 204 10.74 -10.27 -18.27
C SER A 204 10.22 -9.88 -16.90
N VAL A 205 11.03 -9.25 -16.03
CA VAL A 205 10.59 -8.68 -14.75
C VAL A 205 9.49 -7.64 -14.97
N ALA A 206 9.74 -6.65 -15.84
CA ALA A 206 8.79 -5.58 -16.08
C ALA A 206 7.44 -6.11 -16.60
N SER A 207 7.50 -7.06 -17.55
CA SER A 207 6.30 -7.67 -18.13
C SER A 207 5.52 -8.48 -17.09
N SER A 208 6.22 -9.20 -16.20
CA SER A 208 5.57 -10.01 -15.15
C SER A 208 4.89 -9.15 -14.09
N ILE A 209 5.55 -8.07 -13.64
CA ILE A 209 4.96 -7.11 -12.71
C ILE A 209 3.72 -6.44 -13.34
N THR A 210 3.80 -6.08 -14.62
CA THR A 210 2.67 -5.49 -15.36
C THR A 210 1.47 -6.44 -15.39
N ARG A 211 1.69 -7.73 -15.71
CA ARG A 211 0.64 -8.77 -15.68
C ARG A 211 0.05 -8.95 -14.29
N LEU A 212 0.91 -8.97 -13.27
CA LEU A 212 0.48 -9.07 -11.88
C LEU A 212 -0.40 -7.86 -11.49
N ASN A 213 -0.02 -6.66 -11.92
CA ASN A 213 -0.78 -5.45 -11.66
C ASN A 213 -2.20 -5.53 -12.24
N VAL A 214 -2.33 -6.02 -13.49
CA VAL A 214 -3.66 -6.26 -14.10
C VAL A 214 -4.48 -7.27 -13.30
N CYS A 215 -3.86 -8.36 -12.83
CA CYS A 215 -4.56 -9.35 -12.00
C CYS A 215 -5.03 -8.73 -10.67
N LEU A 216 -4.20 -7.86 -10.07
CA LEU A 216 -4.52 -7.14 -8.85
C LEU A 216 -5.68 -6.15 -9.05
N TRP A 217 -5.69 -5.43 -10.18
CA TRP A 217 -6.80 -4.56 -10.56
C TRP A 217 -8.12 -5.30 -10.72
N VAL A 218 -8.09 -6.47 -11.37
CA VAL A 218 -9.27 -7.33 -11.49
C VAL A 218 -9.75 -7.74 -10.10
N LEU A 219 -8.86 -8.21 -9.22
CA LEU A 219 -9.22 -8.56 -7.85
C LEU A 219 -9.83 -7.37 -7.09
N PHE A 220 -9.19 -6.20 -7.19
CA PHE A 220 -9.63 -4.99 -6.52
C PHE A 220 -11.02 -4.53 -6.98
N SER A 221 -11.29 -4.54 -8.29
CA SER A 221 -12.60 -4.12 -8.79
C SER A 221 -13.72 -5.02 -8.28
N TRP A 222 -13.50 -6.34 -8.26
CA TRP A 222 -14.48 -7.29 -7.73
C TRP A 222 -14.65 -7.15 -6.21
N CYS A 223 -13.57 -6.90 -5.46
CA CYS A 223 -13.63 -6.60 -4.03
C CYS A 223 -14.46 -5.34 -3.76
N ARG A 224 -14.32 -4.31 -4.60
CA ARG A 224 -15.10 -3.07 -4.51
C ARG A 224 -16.57 -3.29 -4.78
N ASP A 225 -16.90 -4.09 -5.81
CA ASP A 225 -18.29 -4.41 -6.14
C ASP A 225 -18.96 -5.30 -5.09
N ALA A 226 -18.19 -6.16 -4.42
CA ALA A 226 -18.65 -6.98 -3.30
C ALA A 226 -18.64 -6.23 -1.93
N GLU A 227 -18.23 -4.95 -1.91
CA GLU A 227 -18.04 -4.15 -0.69
C GLU A 227 -17.13 -4.80 0.38
N ASN A 228 -16.19 -5.65 -0.06
CA ASN A 228 -15.23 -6.33 0.79
C ASN A 228 -13.81 -6.20 0.22
N LEU A 229 -13.03 -5.30 0.81
CA LEU A 229 -11.69 -4.94 0.34
C LEU A 229 -10.57 -5.79 0.95
N GLU A 230 -10.90 -6.68 1.89
CA GLU A 230 -9.90 -7.39 2.69
C GLU A 230 -8.98 -8.26 1.83
N ALA A 231 -9.55 -9.01 0.87
CA ALA A 231 -8.78 -9.85 -0.03
C ALA A 231 -7.82 -9.05 -0.93
N ALA A 232 -8.29 -7.92 -1.48
CA ALA A 232 -7.46 -7.02 -2.29
C ALA A 232 -6.34 -6.39 -1.46
N TYR A 233 -6.63 -5.96 -0.23
CA TYR A 233 -5.64 -5.36 0.67
C TYR A 233 -4.50 -6.36 0.97
N LEU A 234 -4.83 -7.57 1.45
CA LEU A 234 -3.84 -8.59 1.78
C LEU A 234 -3.00 -9.01 0.57
N SER A 235 -3.64 -9.16 -0.59
CA SER A 235 -2.98 -9.51 -1.85
C SER A 235 -2.08 -8.40 -2.37
N SER A 236 -2.49 -7.13 -2.21
CA SER A 236 -1.72 -5.97 -2.68
C SER A 236 -0.41 -5.77 -1.89
N GLU A 237 -0.41 -5.99 -0.59
CA GLU A 237 0.83 -5.91 0.22
C GLU A 237 1.84 -6.97 -0.22
N ARG A 238 1.40 -8.23 -0.38
CA ARG A 238 2.29 -9.30 -0.84
C ARG A 238 2.80 -9.04 -2.27
N ALA A 239 1.91 -8.60 -3.16
CA ALA A 239 2.27 -8.26 -4.54
C ALA A 239 3.33 -7.15 -4.58
N LEU A 240 3.17 -6.10 -3.75
CA LEU A 240 4.12 -5.00 -3.67
C LEU A 240 5.50 -5.46 -3.19
N LEU A 241 5.55 -6.26 -2.12
CA LEU A 241 6.81 -6.73 -1.55
C LEU A 241 7.55 -7.68 -2.51
N LEU A 242 6.86 -8.66 -3.09
CA LEU A 242 7.48 -9.59 -4.03
C LEU A 242 7.87 -8.92 -5.36
N ALA A 243 7.08 -7.94 -5.84
CA ALA A 243 7.47 -7.14 -6.99
C ALA A 243 8.74 -6.32 -6.72
N TRP A 244 8.88 -5.76 -5.51
CA TRP A 244 10.13 -5.11 -5.11
C TRP A 244 11.31 -6.08 -5.13
N ASP A 245 11.14 -7.27 -4.55
CA ASP A 245 12.20 -8.29 -4.51
C ASP A 245 12.76 -8.61 -5.90
N LYS A 246 11.90 -8.66 -6.92
CA LYS A 246 12.29 -8.92 -8.31
C LYS A 246 12.86 -7.71 -9.05
N VAL A 247 12.37 -6.50 -8.75
CA VAL A 247 12.76 -5.28 -9.48
C VAL A 247 13.97 -4.59 -8.85
N LYS A 248 14.30 -4.88 -7.58
CA LYS A 248 15.27 -4.11 -6.79
C LYS A 248 16.63 -3.98 -7.46
N ASP A 249 17.14 -4.97 -8.18
CA ASP A 249 18.45 -4.87 -8.86
C ASP A 249 18.40 -4.03 -10.14
N TYR A 250 17.23 -3.94 -10.78
CA TYR A 250 17.02 -3.20 -12.03
C TYR A 250 16.44 -1.80 -11.82
N TYR A 251 15.96 -1.46 -10.62
CA TYR A 251 15.25 -0.21 -10.38
C TYR A 251 16.17 1.02 -10.51
N SER A 252 15.79 1.95 -11.40
CA SER A 252 16.46 3.24 -11.64
C SER A 252 15.49 4.44 -11.63
N GLY A 253 14.20 4.20 -11.41
CA GLY A 253 13.13 5.21 -11.41
C GLY A 253 12.66 5.66 -12.79
N LYS A 254 13.41 5.39 -13.87
CA LYS A 254 13.06 5.87 -15.23
C LYS A 254 12.92 4.75 -16.27
N ASN A 255 13.51 3.58 -16.00
CA ASN A 255 13.44 2.45 -16.92
C ASN A 255 12.10 1.69 -16.82
N LYS A 256 11.87 0.81 -17.78
CA LYS A 256 10.64 0.01 -17.90
C LYS A 256 10.34 -0.84 -16.65
N PRO A 257 11.31 -1.56 -16.01
CA PRO A 257 11.06 -2.23 -14.73
C PRO A 257 10.59 -1.28 -13.63
N SER A 258 11.21 -0.10 -13.49
CA SER A 258 10.81 0.88 -12.47
C SER A 258 9.38 1.36 -12.69
N LYS A 259 9.02 1.70 -13.93
CA LYS A 259 7.66 2.11 -14.29
C LYS A 259 6.62 1.04 -13.97
N SER A 260 6.92 -0.23 -14.27
CA SER A 260 6.01 -1.34 -13.95
C SER A 260 5.81 -1.50 -12.44
N PHE A 261 6.87 -1.34 -11.64
CA PHE A 261 6.77 -1.38 -10.18
C PHE A 261 6.00 -0.17 -9.64
N ASP A 262 6.28 1.04 -10.13
CA ASP A 262 5.59 2.25 -9.69
C ASP A 262 4.09 2.17 -10.02
N SER A 263 3.70 1.62 -11.18
CA SER A 263 2.30 1.34 -11.54
C SER A 263 1.61 0.36 -10.58
N LEU A 264 2.31 -0.70 -10.15
CA LEU A 264 1.80 -1.63 -9.13
C LEU A 264 1.71 -0.95 -7.75
N PHE A 265 2.69 -0.12 -7.41
CA PHE A 265 2.69 0.67 -6.19
C PHE A 265 1.53 1.66 -6.14
N ASP A 266 1.22 2.34 -7.24
CA ASP A 266 0.07 3.22 -7.36
C ASP A 266 -1.24 2.46 -7.16
N THR A 267 -1.31 1.22 -7.65
CA THR A 267 -2.47 0.34 -7.46
C THR A 267 -2.62 -0.05 -5.98
N TYR A 268 -1.51 -0.38 -5.31
CA TYR A 268 -1.49 -0.57 -3.86
C TYR A 268 -1.95 0.70 -3.11
N GLN A 269 -1.50 1.90 -3.50
CA GLN A 269 -1.93 3.15 -2.88
C GLN A 269 -3.43 3.37 -3.05
N GLN A 270 -4.01 3.06 -4.22
CA GLN A 270 -5.44 3.17 -4.47
C GLN A 270 -6.27 2.18 -3.63
N ILE A 271 -5.81 0.93 -3.51
CA ILE A 271 -6.47 -0.08 -2.66
C ILE A 271 -6.47 0.38 -1.21
N THR A 272 -5.32 0.84 -0.71
CA THR A 272 -5.20 1.31 0.68
C THR A 272 -6.00 2.59 0.93
N ASP A 273 -6.04 3.54 -0.01
CA ASP A 273 -6.88 4.73 0.09
C ASP A 273 -8.37 4.35 0.14
N HIS A 274 -8.81 3.47 -0.74
CA HIS A 274 -10.20 3.02 -0.75
C HIS A 274 -10.57 2.30 0.56
N TYR A 275 -9.69 1.46 1.10
CA TYR A 275 -9.88 0.83 2.40
C TYR A 275 -9.98 1.85 3.54
N VAL A 276 -9.05 2.81 3.60
CA VAL A 276 -9.00 3.81 4.67
C VAL A 276 -10.19 4.78 4.59
N ASP A 277 -10.52 5.29 3.40
CA ASP A 277 -11.58 6.29 3.21
C ASP A 277 -12.99 5.71 3.33
N ARG A 278 -13.20 4.44 2.94
CA ARG A 278 -14.52 3.81 3.01
C ARG A 278 -14.75 3.07 4.31
N SER A 279 -13.76 2.31 4.77
CA SER A 279 -13.94 1.37 5.87
C SER A 279 -13.57 1.94 7.23
N LEU A 280 -12.73 2.98 7.31
CA LEU A 280 -12.16 3.45 8.59
C LEU A 280 -12.53 4.89 8.93
N ILE A 281 -12.08 5.86 8.14
CA ILE A 281 -12.20 7.29 8.43
C ILE A 281 -13.63 7.73 8.80
N PRO A 282 -14.71 7.25 8.14
CA PRO A 282 -16.07 7.66 8.50
C PRO A 282 -16.50 7.23 9.91
N TYR A 283 -15.84 6.22 10.49
CA TYR A 283 -16.28 5.54 11.71
C TYR A 283 -15.33 5.72 12.90
N VAL A 284 -14.06 6.13 12.68
CA VAL A 284 -13.08 6.31 13.78
C VAL A 284 -13.53 7.32 14.85
N GLY A 285 -14.33 8.33 14.47
CA GLY A 285 -14.87 9.32 15.40
C GLY A 285 -16.04 8.84 16.27
N LEU A 286 -16.60 7.66 15.96
CA LEU A 286 -17.75 7.09 16.66
C LEU A 286 -17.27 6.08 17.71
N LYS A 287 -17.63 6.34 18.98
CA LYS A 287 -17.26 5.49 20.12
C LYS A 287 -17.69 4.04 19.89
N TYR A 288 -16.73 3.10 19.97
CA TYR A 288 -16.91 1.66 19.75
C TYR A 288 -17.44 1.20 18.37
N ALA A 289 -17.63 2.10 17.40
CA ALA A 289 -18.20 1.70 16.10
C ALA A 289 -17.33 0.66 15.38
N LEU A 290 -16.01 0.87 15.35
CA LEU A 290 -15.08 -0.07 14.73
C LEU A 290 -14.95 -1.37 15.53
N SER A 291 -14.96 -1.31 16.87
CA SER A 291 -15.04 -2.52 17.71
C SER A 291 -16.28 -3.35 17.39
N HIS A 292 -17.43 -2.70 17.21
CA HIS A 292 -18.69 -3.35 16.87
C HIS A 292 -18.69 -3.94 15.45
N ALA A 293 -18.10 -3.23 14.48
CA ALA A 293 -18.00 -3.65 13.09
C ALA A 293 -17.15 -4.91 12.86
N VAL A 294 -16.35 -5.36 13.85
CA VAL A 294 -15.66 -6.65 13.78
C VAL A 294 -16.66 -7.83 13.80
N HIS A 295 -17.90 -7.60 14.23
CA HIS A 295 -18.96 -8.62 14.29
C HIS A 295 -18.57 -9.91 15.03
N SER A 296 -17.64 -9.80 15.99
CA SER A 296 -17.22 -10.92 16.83
C SER A 296 -17.72 -10.77 18.26
N PRO A 297 -18.30 -11.83 18.86
CA PRO A 297 -18.65 -11.84 20.28
C PRO A 297 -17.43 -12.00 21.20
N CYS A 298 -16.27 -12.39 20.65
CA CYS A 298 -15.03 -12.59 21.40
C CYS A 298 -14.14 -11.34 21.35
N SER A 299 -13.74 -10.84 22.52
CA SER A 299 -12.85 -9.67 22.66
C SER A 299 -11.46 -9.90 22.06
N ILE A 300 -11.01 -11.16 21.97
CA ILE A 300 -9.72 -11.50 21.33
C ILE A 300 -9.74 -11.12 19.85
N ASN A 301 -10.79 -11.48 19.11
CA ASN A 301 -10.91 -11.10 17.70
C ASN A 301 -11.00 -9.59 17.53
N VAL A 302 -11.74 -8.89 18.41
CA VAL A 302 -11.82 -7.42 18.37
C VAL A 302 -10.44 -6.81 18.61
N ASN A 303 -9.70 -7.29 19.60
CA ASN A 303 -8.35 -6.85 19.91
C ASN A 303 -7.41 -7.06 18.70
N SER A 304 -7.29 -8.31 18.22
CA SER A 304 -6.44 -8.65 17.07
C SER A 304 -6.81 -7.83 15.82
N LYS A 305 -8.10 -7.67 15.52
CA LYS A 305 -8.52 -6.91 14.33
C LYS A 305 -8.25 -5.42 14.45
N LEU A 306 -8.43 -4.81 15.63
CA LEU A 306 -8.14 -3.39 15.80
C LEU A 306 -6.64 -3.09 15.78
N PHE A 307 -5.78 -3.97 16.32
CA PHE A 307 -4.33 -3.84 16.15
C PHE A 307 -3.90 -4.01 14.69
N ASP A 308 -4.50 -4.95 13.94
CA ASP A 308 -4.28 -5.05 12.48
C ASP A 308 -4.67 -3.74 11.77
N VAL A 309 -5.84 -3.19 12.06
CA VAL A 309 -6.32 -1.90 11.52
C VAL A 309 -5.36 -0.75 11.87
N LEU A 310 -4.88 -0.69 13.11
CA LEU A 310 -3.89 0.30 13.56
C LEU A 310 -2.59 0.20 12.76
N GLY A 311 -2.07 -1.01 12.54
CA GLY A 311 -0.89 -1.24 11.72
C GLY A 311 -1.09 -0.78 10.27
N ARG A 312 -2.25 -1.05 9.67
CA ARG A 312 -2.58 -0.63 8.29
C ARG A 312 -2.64 0.90 8.14
N LEU A 313 -3.32 1.58 9.05
CA LEU A 313 -3.37 3.06 9.07
C LEU A 313 -1.98 3.65 9.23
N SER A 314 -1.17 3.07 10.11
CA SER A 314 0.20 3.52 10.36
C SER A 314 1.07 3.38 9.12
N VAL A 315 1.03 2.23 8.41
CA VAL A 315 1.77 2.05 7.15
C VAL A 315 1.31 3.04 6.09
N LYS A 316 0.00 3.31 5.96
CA LYS A 316 -0.49 4.34 5.03
C LYS A 316 0.07 5.73 5.39
N GLY A 317 0.07 6.08 6.67
CA GLY A 317 0.65 7.34 7.13
C GLY A 317 2.15 7.44 6.84
N HIS A 318 2.92 6.36 7.03
CA HIS A 318 4.34 6.33 6.70
C HIS A 318 4.61 6.53 5.21
N TRP A 319 3.78 5.97 4.32
CA TRP A 319 3.86 6.23 2.88
C TRP A 319 3.59 7.71 2.55
N LEU A 320 2.58 8.32 3.18
CA LEU A 320 2.26 9.74 2.99
C LEU A 320 3.37 10.66 3.51
N LEU A 321 3.90 10.37 4.70
CA LEU A 321 5.02 11.10 5.29
C LEU A 321 6.25 11.02 4.37
N HIS A 322 6.56 9.83 3.87
CA HIS A 322 7.68 9.64 2.96
C HIS A 322 7.52 10.43 1.65
N LEU A 323 6.33 10.40 1.04
CA LEU A 323 6.03 11.18 -0.17
C LEU A 323 6.16 12.68 0.09
N LEU A 324 5.65 13.17 1.23
CA LEU A 324 5.74 14.56 1.63
C LEU A 324 7.20 15.00 1.84
N SER A 325 7.98 14.23 2.62
CA SER A 325 9.40 14.50 2.86
C SER A 325 10.23 14.51 1.58
N LYS A 326 9.94 13.59 0.65
CA LYS A 326 10.57 13.58 -0.67
C LYS A 326 10.21 14.83 -1.47
N ASN A 327 8.93 15.21 -1.49
CA ASN A 327 8.48 16.39 -2.23
C ASN A 327 9.11 17.68 -1.69
N TYR A 328 9.22 17.85 -0.36
CA TYR A 328 9.93 18.98 0.23
C TYR A 328 11.44 18.98 -0.09
N SER A 329 12.06 17.80 -0.20
CA SER A 329 13.48 17.70 -0.54
C SER A 329 13.75 18.07 -2.01
N GLU A 330 12.87 17.64 -2.92
CA GLU A 330 12.98 17.92 -4.36
C GLU A 330 12.51 19.34 -4.71
N ASN A 331 11.46 19.83 -4.05
CA ASN A 331 10.86 21.15 -4.26
C ASN A 331 10.70 21.89 -2.92
N PRO A 332 11.79 22.45 -2.35
CA PRO A 332 11.70 23.17 -1.08
C PRO A 332 10.72 24.34 -1.14
N PRO A 333 9.81 24.50 -0.17
CA PRO A 333 8.89 25.63 -0.15
C PRO A 333 9.68 26.91 0.15
N ILE A 334 9.82 27.78 -0.86
CA ILE A 334 10.54 29.07 -0.73
C ILE A 334 9.64 30.11 -0.06
N ASP A 335 8.39 30.25 -0.54
CA ASP A 335 7.41 31.20 -0.01
C ASP A 335 6.21 30.51 0.66
N ALA A 336 5.65 29.50 -0.01
CA ALA A 336 4.53 28.70 0.44
C ALA A 336 4.67 27.27 -0.07
N GLU A 337 3.92 26.36 0.54
CA GLU A 337 3.78 24.99 0.05
C GLU A 337 3.16 24.98 -1.35
N SER A 338 3.59 24.04 -2.20
CA SER A 338 2.87 23.76 -3.43
C SER A 338 1.50 23.14 -3.11
N GLU A 339 0.55 23.22 -4.06
CA GLU A 339 -0.77 22.59 -3.90
C GLU A 339 -0.65 21.09 -3.59
N GLU A 340 0.33 20.40 -4.19
CA GLU A 340 0.60 18.98 -3.92
C GLU A 340 1.11 18.75 -2.50
N GLN A 341 2.02 19.60 -2.00
CA GLN A 341 2.53 19.52 -0.63
C GLN A 341 1.41 19.76 0.39
N GLU A 342 0.58 20.76 0.16
CA GLU A 342 -0.57 21.04 1.02
C GLU A 342 -1.56 19.87 1.04
N GLN A 343 -1.89 19.29 -0.13
CA GLN A 343 -2.76 18.11 -0.23
C GLN A 343 -2.18 16.91 0.53
N LEU A 344 -0.88 16.62 0.37
CA LEU A 344 -0.20 15.53 1.07
C LEU A 344 -0.18 15.76 2.59
N ARG A 345 0.11 16.99 3.04
CA ARG A 345 0.11 17.35 4.46
C ARG A 345 -1.28 17.22 5.09
N LEU A 346 -2.32 17.72 4.42
CA LEU A 346 -3.71 17.58 4.88
C LEU A 346 -4.12 16.10 4.93
N ARG A 347 -3.72 15.31 3.93
CA ARG A 347 -3.99 13.87 3.90
C ARG A 347 -3.28 13.13 5.04
N LEU A 348 -2.01 13.42 5.27
CA LEU A 348 -1.25 12.86 6.39
C LEU A 348 -1.89 13.20 7.73
N ARG A 349 -2.26 14.47 7.94
CA ARG A 349 -2.96 14.93 9.15
C ARG A 349 -4.27 14.18 9.37
N LYS A 350 -5.08 13.99 8.33
CA LYS A 350 -6.32 13.22 8.42
C LYS A 350 -6.07 11.78 8.88
N VAL A 351 -5.01 11.15 8.40
CA VAL A 351 -4.63 9.78 8.79
C VAL A 351 -4.15 9.73 10.24
N THR A 352 -3.28 10.64 10.67
CA THR A 352 -2.77 10.66 12.06
C THR A 352 -3.87 11.01 13.07
N GLU A 353 -4.77 11.95 12.74
CA GLU A 353 -5.97 12.22 13.53
C GLU A 353 -6.89 10.99 13.61
N SER A 354 -7.01 10.23 12.53
CA SER A 354 -7.80 8.98 12.52
C SER A 354 -7.18 7.90 13.41
N ILE A 355 -5.85 7.81 13.50
CA ILE A 355 -5.16 6.91 14.44
C ILE A 355 -5.46 7.30 15.88
N ASN A 356 -5.38 8.60 16.20
CA ASN A 356 -5.71 9.11 17.53
C ASN A 356 -7.16 8.76 17.89
N LEU A 357 -8.12 9.10 17.03
CA LEU A 357 -9.54 8.81 17.24
C LEU A 357 -9.83 7.31 17.35
N LEU A 358 -9.16 6.47 16.55
CA LEU A 358 -9.28 5.02 16.63
C LEU A 358 -8.93 4.52 18.04
N ILE A 359 -7.81 4.98 18.61
CA ILE A 359 -7.34 4.58 19.93
C ILE A 359 -8.28 5.10 21.03
N VAL A 360 -8.65 6.38 21.00
CA VAL A 360 -9.53 7.01 22.00
C VAL A 360 -10.90 6.34 22.05
N ASN A 361 -11.47 6.03 20.88
CA ASN A 361 -12.82 5.46 20.78
C ASN A 361 -12.85 3.94 20.95
N ASN A 362 -11.70 3.28 21.02
CA ASN A 362 -11.59 1.83 21.19
C ASN A 362 -10.48 1.47 22.21
N PRO A 363 -10.77 1.56 23.53
CA PRO A 363 -9.81 1.33 24.61
C PRO A 363 -9.18 -0.07 24.65
N ILE A 364 -9.67 -1.01 23.86
CA ILE A 364 -9.02 -2.33 23.70
C ILE A 364 -7.60 -2.21 23.09
N LEU A 365 -7.30 -1.09 22.42
CA LEU A 365 -5.97 -0.72 21.93
C LEU A 365 -5.01 -0.22 23.03
N LEU A 366 -5.48 -0.10 24.27
CA LEU A 366 -4.64 0.12 25.46
C LEU A 366 -4.08 -1.19 26.00
N SER A 367 -4.51 -2.35 25.50
CA SER A 367 -4.18 -3.66 26.09
C SER A 367 -3.79 -4.67 25.01
N PRO A 368 -2.50 -4.73 24.63
CA PRO A 368 -2.00 -5.80 23.77
C PRO A 368 -2.22 -7.18 24.41
N TYR A 369 -2.72 -8.14 23.63
CA TYR A 369 -2.85 -9.55 24.04
C TYR A 369 -1.72 -10.41 23.48
N GLN A 370 -1.11 -9.99 22.38
CA GLN A 370 0.04 -10.66 21.78
C GLN A 370 1.25 -9.75 21.93
N ASP A 371 2.39 -10.31 22.30
CA ASP A 371 3.66 -9.56 22.34
C ASP A 371 4.01 -8.99 20.95
N SER A 372 3.65 -9.70 19.89
CA SER A 372 3.84 -9.24 18.50
C SER A 372 3.04 -7.98 18.14
N GLN A 373 2.00 -7.61 18.88
CA GLN A 373 1.28 -6.35 18.67
C GLN A 373 2.13 -5.12 18.98
N ALA A 374 3.28 -5.31 19.64
CA ALA A 374 4.33 -4.30 19.70
C ALA A 374 4.70 -3.74 18.32
N ILE A 375 4.59 -4.53 17.26
CA ILE A 375 4.89 -4.10 15.88
C ILE A 375 3.89 -3.03 15.43
N ASP A 376 2.61 -3.24 15.67
CA ASP A 376 1.55 -2.29 15.29
C ASP A 376 1.64 -1.01 16.13
N VAL A 377 2.00 -1.15 17.42
CA VAL A 377 2.29 -0.02 18.32
C VAL A 377 3.51 0.76 17.84
N ALA A 378 4.61 0.07 17.49
CA ALA A 378 5.83 0.70 17.00
C ALA A 378 5.58 1.47 15.70
N LEU A 379 4.82 0.90 14.76
CA LEU A 379 4.44 1.57 13.52
C LEU A 379 3.66 2.86 13.79
N ALA A 380 2.69 2.81 14.71
CA ALA A 380 1.87 3.95 15.06
C ALA A 380 2.66 5.05 15.77
N ILE A 381 3.38 4.71 16.85
CA ILE A 381 4.13 5.70 17.63
C ILE A 381 5.21 6.35 16.77
N THR A 382 5.99 5.57 16.01
CA THR A 382 7.02 6.13 15.11
C THR A 382 6.43 7.14 14.13
N LEU A 383 5.23 6.89 13.59
CA LEU A 383 4.55 7.85 12.72
C LEU A 383 4.11 9.10 13.49
N LEU A 384 3.46 8.93 14.64
CA LEU A 384 2.90 10.03 15.42
C LEU A 384 4.00 10.95 15.97
N SER A 385 5.16 10.38 16.33
CA SER A 385 6.35 11.12 16.78
C SER A 385 6.98 12.02 15.70
N SER A 386 6.53 11.93 14.45
CA SER A 386 6.94 12.88 13.39
C SER A 386 6.24 14.25 13.51
N ASN A 387 5.20 14.38 14.35
CA ASN A 387 4.50 15.64 14.58
C ASN A 387 4.37 15.91 16.09
N SER A 388 5.04 16.96 16.56
CA SER A 388 5.07 17.35 17.97
C SER A 388 3.70 17.76 18.54
N GLU A 389 2.73 18.14 17.71
CA GLU A 389 1.35 18.39 18.16
C GLU A 389 0.68 17.13 18.76
N LEU A 390 1.17 15.94 18.41
CA LEU A 390 0.63 14.66 18.85
C LEU A 390 1.39 14.08 20.06
N ASP A 391 2.46 14.73 20.53
CA ASP A 391 3.32 14.19 21.59
C ASP A 391 2.57 13.97 22.91
N GLU A 392 1.68 14.87 23.30
CA GLU A 392 0.87 14.70 24.53
C GLU A 392 -0.09 13.51 24.44
N PHE A 393 -0.65 13.27 23.25
CA PHE A 393 -1.47 12.09 23.01
C PHE A 393 -0.62 10.81 23.11
N VAL A 394 0.56 10.78 22.48
CA VAL A 394 1.47 9.63 22.51
C VAL A 394 1.91 9.32 23.95
N LYS A 395 2.28 10.34 24.74
CA LYS A 395 2.62 10.19 26.16
C LYS A 395 1.49 9.57 26.97
N SER A 396 0.27 10.08 26.79
CA SER A 396 -0.92 9.55 27.46
C SER A 396 -1.18 8.09 27.07
N TRP A 397 -1.10 7.78 25.78
CA TRP A 397 -1.33 6.42 25.29
C TRP A 397 -0.27 5.42 25.81
N LEU A 398 1.01 5.79 25.79
CA LEU A 398 2.10 4.98 26.35
C LEU A 398 1.88 4.70 27.84
N SER A 399 1.57 5.73 28.62
CA SER A 399 1.38 5.63 30.07
C SER A 399 0.23 4.69 30.41
N GLU A 400 -0.91 4.84 29.73
CA GLU A 400 -2.07 3.96 29.92
C GLU A 400 -1.78 2.51 29.46
N MET A 401 -1.08 2.33 28.35
CA MET A 401 -0.73 0.98 27.87
C MET A 401 0.19 0.25 28.86
N ILE A 402 1.18 0.93 29.41
CA ILE A 402 2.09 0.38 30.43
C ILE A 402 1.31 -0.05 31.67
N ASN A 403 0.45 0.84 32.17
CA ASN A 403 -0.41 0.56 33.31
C ASN A 403 -1.31 -0.65 33.06
N MET A 404 -1.91 -0.75 31.88
CA MET A 404 -2.78 -1.86 31.49
C MET A 404 -2.03 -3.18 31.33
N CYS A 405 -0.84 -3.17 30.71
CA CYS A 405 0.00 -4.36 30.60
C CYS A 405 0.41 -4.90 31.98
N ILE A 406 0.88 -4.02 32.87
CA ILE A 406 1.31 -4.40 34.22
C ILE A 406 0.11 -4.85 35.07
N PHE A 407 -1.01 -4.15 34.98
CA PHE A 407 -2.25 -4.54 35.65
C PHE A 407 -2.73 -5.91 35.17
N ALA A 408 -2.80 -6.14 33.85
CA ALA A 408 -3.20 -7.42 33.28
C ALA A 408 -2.26 -8.55 33.72
N PHE A 409 -0.95 -8.29 33.75
CA PHE A 409 0.02 -9.27 34.23
C PHE A 409 -0.19 -9.57 35.72
N LYS A 410 -0.24 -8.56 36.59
CA LYS A 410 -0.38 -8.75 38.05
C LYS A 410 -1.72 -9.36 38.45
N SER A 411 -2.80 -9.06 37.72
CA SER A 411 -4.14 -9.58 37.96
C SER A 411 -4.42 -10.94 37.30
N ASN A 412 -3.46 -11.49 36.55
CA ASN A 412 -3.65 -12.68 35.72
C ASN A 412 -4.85 -12.54 34.77
N GLY A 413 -4.96 -11.35 34.16
CA GLY A 413 -5.89 -11.05 33.06
C GLY A 413 -5.31 -11.47 31.71
N MET A 414 -5.78 -10.82 30.63
CA MET A 414 -5.23 -11.00 29.28
C MET A 414 -3.96 -10.18 29.11
N TYR A 415 -2.85 -10.65 29.70
CA TYR A 415 -1.53 -10.02 29.52
C TYR A 415 -0.89 -10.45 28.18
N PRO A 416 0.04 -9.66 27.63
CA PRO A 416 0.72 -10.01 26.37
C PRO A 416 1.45 -11.35 26.48
N ILE A 417 1.24 -12.22 25.49
CA ILE A 417 1.93 -13.52 25.38
C ILE A 417 2.67 -13.68 24.05
N VAL A 418 3.64 -14.59 23.99
CA VAL A 418 4.45 -14.86 22.79
C VAL A 418 3.68 -15.58 21.66
N TYR A 419 2.50 -16.12 21.96
CA TYR A 419 1.70 -16.89 21.03
C TYR A 419 0.78 -16.02 20.17
N ASN A 420 0.69 -16.34 18.88
CA ASN A 420 -0.07 -15.55 17.90
C ASN A 420 -1.35 -16.25 17.40
N SER A 421 -1.52 -17.56 17.64
CA SER A 421 -2.71 -18.27 17.17
C SER A 421 -3.95 -17.95 18.02
N TYR A 422 -5.11 -17.95 17.38
CA TYR A 422 -6.38 -17.69 18.05
C TYR A 422 -6.69 -18.75 19.11
N GLU A 423 -6.38 -20.01 18.83
CA GLU A 423 -6.56 -21.14 19.74
C GLU A 423 -5.74 -20.93 21.03
N GLN A 424 -4.46 -20.54 20.90
CA GLN A 424 -3.60 -20.30 22.06
C GLN A 424 -4.06 -19.10 22.89
N LEU A 425 -4.63 -18.07 22.26
CA LEU A 425 -5.21 -16.92 22.97
C LEU A 425 -6.51 -17.28 23.70
N LEU A 426 -7.33 -18.16 23.11
CA LEU A 426 -8.50 -18.70 23.78
C LEU A 426 -8.12 -19.58 24.97
N GLU A 427 -7.10 -20.42 24.82
CA GLU A 427 -6.55 -21.18 25.93
C GLU A 427 -6.06 -20.23 27.03
N HIS A 428 -5.29 -19.21 26.67
CA HIS A 428 -4.78 -18.20 27.60
C HIS A 428 -5.88 -17.56 28.44
N ARG A 429 -6.99 -17.14 27.79
CA ARG A 429 -8.15 -16.56 28.48
C ARG A 429 -8.78 -17.49 29.52
N ASN A 430 -8.77 -18.80 29.25
CA ASN A 430 -9.47 -19.81 30.04
C ASN A 430 -8.56 -20.57 31.01
N LYS A 431 -7.25 -20.28 31.03
CA LYS A 431 -6.30 -20.93 31.93
C LYS A 431 -6.51 -20.49 33.38
N ASP A 432 -6.13 -21.38 34.29
CA ASP A 432 -6.14 -21.09 35.71
C ASP A 432 -5.19 -19.92 36.00
N LYS A 433 -5.73 -18.88 36.63
CA LYS A 433 -5.02 -17.66 36.98
C LYS A 433 -3.89 -17.89 37.99
N ALA A 434 -3.87 -19.03 38.68
CA ALA A 434 -2.81 -19.40 39.62
C ALA A 434 -1.65 -20.20 39.01
N ASP A 435 -1.70 -20.55 37.71
CA ASP A 435 -0.66 -21.35 37.05
C ASP A 435 0.58 -20.51 36.68
N GLY A 436 1.50 -20.38 37.64
CA GLY A 436 2.77 -19.66 37.45
C GLY A 436 3.71 -20.30 36.42
N ILE A 437 3.64 -21.62 36.21
CA ILE A 437 4.47 -22.32 35.21
C ILE A 437 4.00 -21.94 33.81
N TYR A 438 2.69 -21.98 33.58
CA TYR A 438 2.09 -21.52 32.33
C TYR A 438 2.43 -20.06 32.08
N LYS A 439 2.26 -19.19 33.08
CA LYS A 439 2.55 -17.76 32.95
C LYS A 439 3.99 -17.48 32.52
N ASN A 440 4.97 -18.13 33.15
CA ASN A 440 6.36 -17.97 32.78
C ASN A 440 6.66 -18.48 31.36
N LYS A 441 6.05 -19.61 30.98
CA LYS A 441 6.19 -20.18 29.64
C LYS A 441 5.65 -19.24 28.54
N VAL A 442 4.46 -18.67 28.74
CA VAL A 442 3.84 -17.81 27.70
C VAL A 442 4.38 -16.38 27.69
N THR A 443 5.22 -16.04 28.66
CA THR A 443 5.95 -14.76 28.78
C THR A 443 7.46 -15.00 28.80
N GLU A 444 7.93 -16.04 28.13
CA GLU A 444 9.35 -16.43 28.10
C GLU A 444 10.22 -15.48 27.27
N ALA A 445 9.60 -14.65 26.42
CA ALA A 445 10.26 -13.61 25.65
C ALA A 445 9.34 -12.41 25.44
N SER A 446 9.92 -11.23 25.21
CA SER A 446 9.14 -10.04 24.86
C SER A 446 9.93 -9.04 24.03
N ILE A 447 9.29 -8.51 22.98
CA ILE A 447 9.69 -7.28 22.27
C ILE A 447 8.89 -6.05 22.73
N LEU A 448 7.71 -6.25 23.32
CA LEU A 448 6.82 -5.16 23.75
C LEU A 448 7.44 -4.32 24.88
N TYR A 449 7.95 -4.94 25.93
CA TYR A 449 8.52 -4.17 27.04
C TYR A 449 9.79 -3.40 26.64
N PRO A 450 10.75 -3.97 25.87
CA PRO A 450 11.84 -3.22 25.27
C PRO A 450 11.37 -2.00 24.46
N LEU A 451 10.36 -2.18 23.59
CA LEU A 451 9.76 -1.11 22.81
C LEU A 451 9.24 0.03 23.70
N LEU A 452 8.45 -0.32 24.73
CA LEU A 452 7.89 0.65 25.66
C LEU A 452 8.97 1.39 26.45
N ALA A 453 10.05 0.70 26.85
CA ALA A 453 11.17 1.32 27.56
C ALA A 453 11.88 2.37 26.70
N VAL A 454 12.13 2.07 25.42
CA VAL A 454 12.75 3.01 24.47
C VAL A 454 11.87 4.26 24.29
N PHE A 455 10.57 4.08 24.02
CA PHE A 455 9.69 5.22 23.81
C PHE A 455 9.44 6.04 25.08
N CYS A 456 9.38 5.42 26.27
CA CYS A 456 9.34 6.17 27.53
C CYS A 456 10.56 7.06 27.70
N ALA A 457 11.74 6.54 27.36
CA ALA A 457 12.99 7.29 27.44
C ALA A 457 13.02 8.45 26.44
N LEU A 458 12.57 8.24 25.18
CA LEU A 458 12.45 9.29 24.17
C LEU A 458 11.51 10.42 24.61
N TYR A 459 10.37 10.06 25.19
CA TYR A 459 9.35 11.01 25.65
C TYR A 459 9.59 11.58 27.05
N LYS A 460 10.70 11.20 27.72
CA LYS A 460 11.05 11.62 29.08
C LYS A 460 9.96 11.29 30.13
N LEU A 461 9.33 10.12 29.98
CA LEU A 461 8.35 9.57 30.92
C LEU A 461 9.08 8.85 32.06
N ASP A 462 9.74 9.61 32.93
CA ASP A 462 10.64 9.07 33.97
C ASP A 462 9.91 8.15 34.96
N SER A 463 8.67 8.48 35.34
CA SER A 463 7.84 7.67 36.24
C SER A 463 7.50 6.30 35.64
N GLU A 464 7.04 6.29 34.40
CA GLU A 464 6.66 5.09 33.66
C GLU A 464 7.90 4.25 33.33
N SER A 465 9.02 4.88 33.02
CA SER A 465 10.30 4.19 32.79
C SER A 465 10.79 3.47 34.06
N GLN A 466 10.74 4.13 35.22
CA GLN A 466 11.09 3.49 36.50
C GLN A 466 10.14 2.34 36.84
N LEU A 467 8.84 2.52 36.59
CA LEU A 467 7.82 1.51 36.83
C LEU A 467 8.01 0.28 35.93
N LEU A 468 8.36 0.46 34.65
CA LEU A 468 8.73 -0.62 33.74
C LEU A 468 10.02 -1.33 34.17
N GLU A 469 11.04 -0.58 34.57
CA GLU A 469 12.31 -1.15 35.04
C GLU A 469 12.10 -2.02 36.29
N GLN A 470 11.31 -1.54 37.26
CA GLN A 470 10.98 -2.30 38.46
C GLN A 470 10.15 -3.54 38.13
N PHE A 471 9.13 -3.39 37.27
CA PHE A 471 8.31 -4.52 36.82
C PHE A 471 9.16 -5.60 36.14
N ALA A 472 10.08 -5.23 35.26
CA ALA A 472 10.95 -6.18 34.60
C ALA A 472 11.83 -6.96 35.60
N LYS A 473 12.40 -6.26 36.59
CA LYS A 473 13.24 -6.87 37.64
C LYS A 473 12.47 -7.78 38.60
N GLU A 474 11.22 -7.48 38.89
CA GLU A 474 10.40 -8.24 39.85
C GLU A 474 9.63 -9.38 39.20
N ASN A 475 9.20 -9.20 37.96
CA ASN A 475 8.19 -10.06 37.34
C ASN A 475 8.61 -10.70 36.01
N LEU A 476 9.68 -10.24 35.37
CA LEU A 476 10.12 -10.73 34.06
C LEU A 476 11.53 -11.32 34.07
N THR A 477 12.06 -11.72 35.23
CA THR A 477 13.41 -12.31 35.33
C THR A 477 13.57 -13.62 34.56
N HIS A 478 12.47 -14.32 34.26
CA HIS A 478 12.45 -15.51 33.42
C HIS A 478 12.31 -15.20 31.92
N SER A 479 12.00 -13.95 31.56
CA SER A 479 11.71 -13.54 30.19
C SER A 479 12.97 -13.06 29.49
N THR A 480 13.17 -13.50 28.25
CA THR A 480 14.18 -12.95 27.34
C THR A 480 13.66 -11.66 26.74
N LEU A 481 14.07 -10.53 27.31
CA LEU A 481 13.78 -9.21 26.77
C LEU A 481 14.70 -8.97 25.58
N GLN A 482 14.12 -8.84 24.39
CA GLN A 482 14.89 -8.82 23.15
C GLN A 482 14.32 -7.83 22.13
N TYR A 483 15.15 -7.46 21.17
CA TYR A 483 14.72 -6.67 20.02
C TYR A 483 15.43 -7.12 18.75
N TRP A 484 14.74 -7.00 17.61
CA TRP A 484 15.23 -7.47 16.33
C TRP A 484 15.80 -6.32 15.50
N TYR A 485 16.90 -6.59 14.81
CA TYR A 485 17.54 -5.65 13.89
C TYR A 485 17.85 -6.34 12.54
N PRO A 486 17.74 -5.62 11.41
CA PRO A 486 18.20 -6.13 10.14
C PRO A 486 19.69 -6.47 10.17
N ASN A 487 20.05 -7.61 9.58
CA ASN A 487 21.43 -8.09 9.43
C ASN A 487 21.80 -8.22 7.94
N GLN A 488 23.02 -8.67 7.64
CA GLN A 488 23.53 -8.84 6.27
C GLN A 488 22.69 -9.77 5.37
N TYR A 489 21.85 -10.64 5.93
CA TYR A 489 20.96 -11.54 5.18
C TYR A 489 19.57 -10.95 4.97
N SER A 490 19.25 -9.83 5.63
CA SER A 490 17.89 -9.29 5.64
C SER A 490 17.46 -8.78 4.27
N GLU A 491 18.36 -8.20 3.47
CA GLU A 491 18.05 -7.77 2.11
C GLU A 491 17.56 -8.91 1.19
N LEU A 492 17.96 -10.16 1.45
CA LEU A 492 17.57 -11.33 0.66
C LEU A 492 16.17 -11.84 1.01
N SER A 493 15.73 -11.65 2.26
CA SER A 493 14.51 -12.30 2.79
C SER A 493 13.42 -11.33 3.23
N MET A 494 13.74 -10.04 3.46
CA MET A 494 12.79 -9.05 4.00
C MET A 494 11.49 -8.95 3.19
N TYR A 495 11.59 -9.03 1.86
CA TYR A 495 10.45 -8.78 0.97
C TYR A 495 9.70 -10.05 0.57
N SER A 496 10.39 -11.19 0.57
CA SER A 496 9.84 -12.49 0.17
C SER A 496 9.41 -13.39 1.32
N ASP A 497 9.90 -13.11 2.53
CA ASP A 497 9.74 -13.96 3.72
C ASP A 497 10.25 -15.39 3.48
N ALA A 498 11.32 -15.52 2.68
CA ALA A 498 11.82 -16.81 2.22
C ALA A 498 12.54 -17.61 3.31
N ASP A 499 13.27 -16.93 4.20
CA ASP A 499 14.04 -17.52 5.28
C ASP A 499 14.05 -16.62 6.52
N THR A 500 14.31 -17.20 7.69
CA THR A 500 14.52 -16.43 8.92
C THR A 500 15.77 -15.57 8.81
N HIS A 501 15.66 -14.29 9.14
CA HIS A 501 16.75 -13.33 9.01
C HIS A 501 16.76 -12.28 10.13
N GLY A 502 17.77 -11.40 10.09
CA GLY A 502 18.03 -10.41 11.13
C GLY A 502 18.70 -10.99 12.36
N SER A 503 19.04 -10.11 13.29
CA SER A 503 19.73 -10.43 14.54
C SER A 503 18.85 -10.01 15.70
N ALA A 504 18.64 -10.89 16.66
CA ALA A 504 17.97 -10.58 17.92
C ALA A 504 19.02 -10.25 18.98
N THR A 505 18.93 -9.05 19.54
CA THR A 505 19.70 -8.68 20.74
C THR A 505 18.98 -9.20 21.96
N THR A 506 19.58 -10.14 22.68
CA THR A 506 19.06 -10.62 23.97
C THR A 506 19.52 -9.70 25.11
N ASP A 507 18.87 -9.81 26.26
CA ASP A 507 19.18 -9.03 27.47
C ASP A 507 19.07 -7.52 27.27
N PHE A 508 18.01 -7.09 26.57
CA PHE A 508 17.77 -5.69 26.28
C PHE A 508 17.61 -4.87 27.58
N PRO A 509 18.35 -3.75 27.74
CA PRO A 509 18.32 -2.99 28.99
C PRO A 509 16.98 -2.25 29.16
N MET A 510 16.37 -2.41 30.32
CA MET A 510 15.08 -1.78 30.66
C MET A 510 15.20 -0.41 31.31
N ASN A 511 16.40 -0.02 31.73
CA ASN A 511 16.65 1.36 32.17
C ASN A 511 16.64 2.29 30.95
N GLY A 512 15.83 3.36 30.98
CA GLY A 512 15.63 4.22 29.81
C GLY A 512 16.90 4.82 29.20
N LYS A 513 17.86 5.26 30.02
CA LYS A 513 19.13 5.81 29.51
C LYS A 513 19.98 4.74 28.83
N SER A 514 20.15 3.60 29.50
CA SER A 514 20.89 2.46 28.95
C SER A 514 20.20 1.89 27.70
N ALA A 515 18.87 1.90 27.63
CA ALA A 515 18.09 1.53 26.44
C ALA A 515 18.44 2.41 25.25
N LEU A 516 18.42 3.75 25.41
CA LEU A 516 18.77 4.67 24.33
C LEU A 516 20.23 4.54 23.89
N GLU A 517 21.17 4.44 24.84
CA GLU A 517 22.59 4.22 24.53
C GLU A 517 22.80 2.91 23.78
N TYR A 518 22.09 1.85 24.18
CA TYR A 518 22.13 0.55 23.52
C TYR A 518 21.64 0.65 22.07
N VAL A 519 20.46 1.25 21.86
CA VAL A 519 19.90 1.44 20.51
C VAL A 519 20.84 2.26 19.62
N LYS A 520 21.39 3.38 20.13
CA LYS A 520 22.35 4.20 19.38
C LYS A 520 23.59 3.40 18.97
N ARG A 521 24.07 2.51 19.82
CA ARG A 521 25.22 1.64 19.51
C ARG A 521 24.88 0.62 18.43
N GLU A 522 23.75 -0.07 18.56
CA GLU A 522 23.34 -1.07 17.58
C GLU A 522 23.13 -0.44 16.19
N CYS A 523 22.41 0.69 16.11
CA CYS A 523 22.18 1.43 14.86
C CYS A 523 23.42 2.14 14.29
N GLY A 524 24.39 2.47 15.14
CA GLY A 524 25.62 3.15 14.76
C GLY A 524 26.73 2.23 14.23
N SER A 525 26.73 0.95 14.62
CA SER A 525 27.66 -0.04 14.07
C SER A 525 27.31 -0.36 12.61
N THR A 526 28.27 -0.75 11.76
CA THR A 526 28.09 -1.05 10.32
C THR A 526 26.72 -1.65 10.04
N ASP A 527 25.84 -0.87 9.40
CA ASP A 527 24.40 -1.06 9.48
C ASP A 527 23.82 -1.65 8.18
N PRO A 528 23.40 -2.92 8.19
CA PRO A 528 22.75 -3.54 7.04
C PRO A 528 21.43 -2.86 6.66
N PHE A 529 20.74 -2.16 7.56
CA PHE A 529 19.50 -1.45 7.27
C PHE A 529 19.73 -0.31 6.27
N ARG A 530 20.70 0.57 6.51
CA ARG A 530 21.07 1.64 5.53
C ARG A 530 21.50 1.08 4.17
N GLY A 531 22.03 -0.14 4.16
CA GLY A 531 22.44 -0.86 2.94
C GLY A 531 21.29 -1.50 2.16
N MET A 532 20.07 -1.57 2.72
CA MET A 532 18.94 -2.22 2.06
C MET A 532 18.52 -1.45 0.80
N SER A 533 18.14 -2.19 -0.24
CA SER A 533 17.78 -1.60 -1.54
C SER A 533 16.63 -0.62 -1.42
N ALA A 534 15.62 -0.91 -0.59
CA ALA A 534 14.50 -0.03 -0.33
C ALA A 534 14.94 1.30 0.31
N VAL A 535 15.95 1.31 1.17
CA VAL A 535 16.47 2.54 1.79
C VAL A 535 17.25 3.35 0.75
N ILE A 536 18.23 2.73 0.10
CA ILE A 536 19.10 3.39 -0.88
C ILE A 536 18.30 4.00 -2.04
N LYS A 537 17.23 3.32 -2.48
CA LYS A 537 16.42 3.73 -3.63
C LYS A 537 15.24 4.63 -3.26
N GLY A 538 15.17 5.12 -2.02
CA GLY A 538 14.12 6.05 -1.59
C GLY A 538 12.74 5.41 -1.59
N LYS A 539 12.63 4.18 -1.09
CA LYS A 539 11.37 3.42 -0.91
C LYS A 539 11.32 2.78 0.49
N ALA A 540 11.93 3.42 1.49
CA ALA A 540 12.08 2.89 2.85
C ALA A 540 10.78 2.38 3.49
N PRO A 541 9.57 2.97 3.27
CA PRO A 541 8.32 2.42 3.81
C PRO A 541 7.97 0.99 3.35
N LEU A 542 8.63 0.43 2.33
CA LEU A 542 8.53 -0.99 1.99
C LEU A 542 8.95 -1.89 3.17
N ILE A 543 9.99 -1.50 3.91
CA ILE A 543 10.46 -2.25 5.08
C ILE A 543 9.39 -2.26 6.17
N LEU A 544 8.71 -1.12 6.40
CA LEU A 544 7.60 -1.04 7.35
C LEU A 544 6.39 -1.87 6.92
N THR A 545 6.12 -1.91 5.61
CA THR A 545 5.08 -2.76 5.01
C THR A 545 5.41 -4.25 5.25
N ALA A 546 6.67 -4.64 5.06
CA ALA A 546 7.16 -6.00 5.36
C ALA A 546 7.11 -6.32 6.87
N CYS A 547 7.50 -5.38 7.75
CA CYS A 547 7.38 -5.53 9.20
C CYS A 547 5.94 -5.84 9.62
N ARG A 548 4.97 -5.09 9.10
CA ARG A 548 3.54 -5.31 9.37
C ARG A 548 3.08 -6.68 8.88
N ARG A 549 3.42 -7.03 7.63
CA ARG A 549 2.92 -8.22 6.93
C ARG A 549 3.53 -9.52 7.49
N TYR A 550 4.85 -9.56 7.65
CA TYR A 550 5.61 -10.74 8.08
C TYR A 550 5.92 -10.74 9.58
N ARG A 551 5.44 -9.72 10.31
CA ARG A 551 5.58 -9.59 11.77
C ARG A 551 7.04 -9.50 12.25
N TYR A 552 7.88 -8.79 11.50
CA TYR A 552 9.19 -8.34 11.98
C TYR A 552 9.05 -7.08 12.85
N PRO A 553 9.79 -6.97 13.97
CA PRO A 553 9.85 -5.73 14.76
C PRO A 553 10.32 -4.55 13.92
N VAL A 554 9.72 -3.37 14.14
CA VAL A 554 10.10 -2.14 13.42
C VAL A 554 11.53 -1.77 13.81
N PRO A 555 12.47 -1.64 12.84
CA PRO A 555 13.85 -1.27 13.16
C PRO A 555 13.91 0.09 13.88
N PHE A 556 14.65 0.19 14.97
CA PHE A 556 14.84 1.47 15.67
C PHE A 556 15.64 2.51 14.86
N HIS A 557 16.18 2.14 13.71
CA HIS A 557 16.76 3.08 12.74
C HIS A 557 15.78 4.20 12.33
N TYR A 558 14.47 3.94 12.34
CA TYR A 558 13.45 4.98 12.09
C TYR A 558 13.34 6.03 13.21
N LEU A 559 14.03 5.84 14.35
CA LEU A 559 14.01 6.75 15.49
C LEU A 559 15.29 7.59 15.61
N GLU A 560 16.27 7.43 14.71
CA GLU A 560 17.56 8.15 14.80
C GLU A 560 17.39 9.67 14.80
N ASP A 561 16.47 10.21 13.98
CA ASP A 561 16.17 11.64 13.95
C ASP A 561 15.58 12.14 15.27
N LEU A 562 14.73 11.34 15.92
CA LEU A 562 14.17 11.62 17.25
C LEU A 562 15.26 11.59 18.34
N MET A 563 16.18 10.62 18.25
CA MET A 563 17.28 10.50 19.19
C MET A 563 18.26 11.68 19.09
N THR A 564 18.59 12.13 17.87
CA THR A 564 19.46 13.30 17.67
C THR A 564 18.81 14.60 18.13
N ALA A 565 17.51 14.79 17.88
CA ALA A 565 16.75 15.93 18.41
C ALA A 565 16.74 15.94 19.95
N SER A 566 16.58 14.78 20.59
CA SER A 566 16.58 14.65 22.05
C SER A 566 17.92 15.05 22.68
N ASP A 567 19.05 14.74 22.04
CA ASP A 567 20.40 15.11 22.51
C ASP A 567 20.66 16.61 22.38
N SER A 568 20.16 17.25 21.32
CA SER A 568 20.29 18.71 21.13
C SER A 568 19.55 19.51 22.22
N SER A 569 18.48 18.96 22.79
CA SER A 569 17.77 19.55 23.92
C SER A 569 18.51 19.42 25.26
N GLN A 570 19.51 18.53 25.36
CA GLN A 570 20.32 18.33 26.57
C GLN A 570 21.57 19.23 26.60
N SER A 571 22.03 19.75 25.47
CA SER A 571 23.20 20.66 25.40
C SER A 571 22.85 22.13 25.63
N THR A 572 21.56 22.44 25.80
CA THR A 572 21.05 23.81 26.07
C THR A 572 20.50 24.02 27.48
N GLN A 573 20.66 23.04 28.38
CA GLN A 573 20.51 23.17 29.84
C GLN A 573 21.88 23.02 30.51
#